data_AF-A0A8J8GJE5-F1
#
_entry.id   AF-A0A8J8GJE5-F1
#
_cell.length_a   1.000
_cell.length_b   1.000
_cell.length_c   1.000
_cell.angle_alpha   90.00
_cell.angle_beta   90.00
_cell.angle_gamma   90.00
#
_symmetry.space_group_name_H-M   'P 1'
#
loop_
_entity.id
_entity.type
_entity.pdbx_description
1 polymer ?
#
loop_
_entity_poly.entity_id
_entity_poly.type
_entity_poly.pdbx_seq_one_letter_code
_entity_poly.pdbx_strand_id
1 'polypeptide(L)'
;MVDDGSDADLDKADVERWETLANLFTAVAHPVRVAILESLVVDEDRPLTEVADAFDYSRSAIQKHVETLERAEVMYRPEESGKTYALTPFGQYLGTLLVRDGDTLDEAMHRADEAENEAEEEFADVPLGDAAMKKAVAERKWELVGDNLEEELTGRISDIDEQR
;
A
#
# COMPACT_ATOMS: atom_id res chain seq x y z
N MET A 1 -35.98 -26.86 -13.79
CA MET A 1 -35.64 -26.31 -12.47
C MET A 1 -34.23 -25.81 -12.64
N VAL A 2 -34.11 -24.54 -13.02
CA VAL A 2 -32.81 -23.89 -13.19
C VAL A 2 -32.40 -23.51 -11.79
N ASP A 3 -31.31 -24.11 -11.33
CA ASP A 3 -30.56 -23.70 -10.16
C ASP A 3 -30.00 -22.31 -10.52
N ASP A 4 -30.75 -21.29 -10.15
CA ASP A 4 -30.35 -19.89 -10.28
C ASP A 4 -29.18 -19.68 -9.34
N GLY A 5 -28.09 -19.16 -9.90
CA GLY A 5 -26.77 -19.15 -9.30
C GLY A 5 -26.81 -18.61 -7.88
N SER A 6 -26.00 -19.22 -7.02
CA SER A 6 -25.75 -18.74 -5.68
C SER A 6 -25.40 -17.25 -5.74
N ASP A 7 -26.38 -16.42 -5.40
CA ASP A 7 -26.13 -15.13 -4.77
C ASP A 7 -25.31 -15.50 -3.54
N ALA A 8 -23.99 -15.32 -3.63
CA ALA A 8 -23.09 -15.63 -2.54
C ALA A 8 -23.41 -14.61 -1.44
N ASP A 9 -24.35 -14.98 -0.56
CA ASP A 9 -24.57 -14.29 0.70
C ASP A 9 -23.19 -14.16 1.36
N LEU A 10 -22.66 -12.94 1.35
CA LEU A 10 -21.39 -12.62 1.98
C LEU A 10 -21.49 -13.09 3.42
N ASP A 11 -20.69 -14.08 3.80
CA ASP A 11 -20.74 -14.58 5.17
C ASP A 11 -20.24 -13.45 6.08
N LYS A 12 -20.84 -13.36 7.26
CA LYS A 12 -20.43 -12.43 8.32
C LYS A 12 -18.93 -12.55 8.61
N ALA A 13 -18.36 -13.75 8.48
CA ALA A 13 -16.93 -14.00 8.62
C ALA A 13 -16.08 -13.24 7.58
N ASP A 14 -16.54 -13.11 6.33
CA ASP A 14 -15.84 -12.36 5.29
C ASP A 14 -15.83 -10.86 5.59
N VAL A 15 -16.97 -10.33 6.06
CA VAL A 15 -17.08 -8.93 6.47
C VAL A 15 -16.13 -8.62 7.63
N GLU A 16 -16.13 -9.44 8.69
CA GLU A 16 -15.23 -9.27 9.84
C GLU A 16 -13.74 -9.35 9.42
N ARG A 17 -13.42 -10.24 8.47
CA ARG A 17 -12.08 -10.35 7.90
C ARG A 17 -11.69 -9.07 7.14
N TRP A 18 -12.56 -8.52 6.31
CA TRP A 18 -12.28 -7.28 5.57
C TRP A 18 -12.13 -6.08 6.49
N GLU A 19 -12.96 -5.96 7.52
CA GLU A 19 -12.83 -4.90 8.54
C GLU A 19 -11.47 -4.98 9.25
N THR A 20 -11.03 -6.19 9.61
CA THR A 20 -9.72 -6.42 10.23
C THR A 20 -8.58 -5.96 9.32
N LEU A 21 -8.61 -6.35 8.05
CA LEU A 21 -7.59 -5.94 7.07
C LEU A 21 -7.63 -4.44 6.78
N ALA A 22 -8.82 -3.85 6.65
CA ALA A 22 -8.99 -2.42 6.41
C ALA A 22 -8.43 -1.59 7.57
N ASN A 23 -8.63 -2.02 8.81
CA ASN A 23 -8.06 -1.37 9.99
C ASN A 23 -6.52 -1.42 9.97
N LEU A 24 -5.93 -2.57 9.63
CA LEU A 24 -4.49 -2.73 9.50
C LEU A 24 -3.93 -1.83 8.38
N PHE A 25 -4.51 -1.86 7.20
CA PHE A 25 -4.06 -1.02 6.07
C PHE A 25 -4.23 0.47 6.36
N THR A 26 -5.33 0.87 6.99
CA THR A 26 -5.53 2.26 7.42
C THR A 26 -4.47 2.71 8.41
N ALA A 27 -4.10 1.82 9.35
CA ALA A 27 -3.02 2.09 10.29
C ALA A 27 -1.65 2.23 9.62
N VAL A 28 -1.43 1.68 8.42
CA VAL A 28 -0.18 1.85 7.66
C VAL A 28 -0.23 3.04 6.69
N ALA A 29 -1.40 3.35 6.13
CA ALA A 29 -1.62 4.33 5.06
C ALA A 29 -1.30 5.80 5.44
N HIS A 30 -0.02 6.10 5.60
CA HIS A 30 0.54 7.43 5.80
C HIS A 30 2.05 7.40 5.56
N PRO A 31 2.62 8.40 4.85
CA PRO A 31 4.04 8.39 4.44
C PRO A 31 5.01 8.16 5.60
N VAL A 32 4.83 8.85 6.73
CA VAL A 32 5.68 8.62 7.92
C VAL A 32 5.60 7.19 8.45
N ARG A 33 4.41 6.58 8.45
CA ARG A 33 4.22 5.23 9.01
C ARG A 33 4.85 4.18 8.10
N VAL A 34 4.71 4.34 6.79
CA VAL A 34 5.44 3.57 5.77
C VAL A 34 6.96 3.67 6.02
N ALA A 35 7.48 4.89 6.14
CA ALA A 35 8.91 5.13 6.37
C ALA A 35 9.43 4.55 7.70
N ILE A 36 8.62 4.56 8.78
CA ILE A 36 8.97 3.92 10.05
C ILE A 36 9.11 2.40 9.88
N LEU A 37 8.14 1.76 9.22
CA LEU A 37 8.15 0.30 9.02
C LEU A 37 9.35 -0.13 8.16
N GLU A 38 9.55 0.55 7.03
CA GLU A 38 10.68 0.29 6.12
C GLU A 38 12.01 0.48 6.84
N SER A 39 12.16 1.59 7.57
CA SER A 39 13.37 1.91 8.33
C SER A 39 13.71 0.85 9.37
N LEU A 40 12.72 0.38 10.14
CA LEU A 40 12.94 -0.63 11.18
C LEU A 40 13.19 -2.03 10.63
N VAL A 41 12.76 -2.34 9.40
CA VAL A 41 13.13 -3.58 8.72
C VAL A 41 14.57 -3.54 8.22
N VAL A 42 15.02 -2.39 7.71
CA VAL A 42 16.39 -2.20 7.22
C VAL A 42 17.39 -2.12 8.38
N ASP A 43 17.03 -1.42 9.45
CA ASP A 43 17.84 -1.22 10.64
C ASP A 43 16.95 -1.17 11.89
N GLU A 44 16.89 -2.30 12.58
CA GLU A 44 16.07 -2.48 13.78
C GLU A 44 16.47 -1.59 14.97
N ASP A 45 17.64 -0.97 14.92
CA ASP A 45 18.15 -0.07 15.96
C ASP A 45 18.04 1.40 15.56
N ARG A 46 17.50 1.72 14.37
CA ARG A 46 17.39 3.10 13.90
C ARG A 46 16.53 3.96 14.84
N PRO A 47 17.05 5.11 15.29
CA PRO A 47 16.24 6.07 16.04
C PRO A 47 15.10 6.63 15.17
N LEU A 48 13.86 6.57 15.65
CA LEU A 48 12.71 7.14 14.92
C LEU A 48 12.78 8.67 14.74
N THR A 49 13.66 9.35 15.48
CA THR A 49 13.96 10.77 15.24
C THR A 49 14.61 11.02 13.90
N GLU A 50 15.40 10.08 13.37
CA GLU A 50 16.00 10.22 12.04
C GLU A 50 14.93 10.14 10.93
N VAL A 51 13.90 9.31 11.14
CA VAL A 51 12.72 9.29 10.26
C VAL A 51 11.95 10.60 10.36
N ALA A 52 11.88 11.22 11.54
CA ALA A 52 11.23 12.52 11.75
C ALA A 52 11.87 13.64 10.92
N ASP A 53 13.20 13.65 10.88
CA ASP A 53 13.99 14.69 10.22
C ASP A 53 13.73 14.71 8.70
N ALA A 54 13.35 13.58 8.10
CA ALA A 54 13.01 13.49 6.68
C ALA A 54 11.68 14.20 6.30
N PHE A 55 10.77 14.38 7.27
CA PHE A 55 9.43 14.96 7.03
C PHE A 55 9.24 16.36 7.64
N ASP A 56 10.30 16.97 8.21
CA ASP A 56 10.24 18.23 8.98
C ASP A 56 9.14 18.22 10.07
N TYR A 57 8.97 17.07 10.71
CA TYR A 57 7.94 16.86 11.72
C TYR A 57 8.47 17.00 13.13
N SER A 58 7.63 17.55 14.00
CA SER A 58 7.92 17.61 15.42
C SER A 58 7.94 16.20 16.02
N ARG A 59 8.71 16.01 17.10
CA ARG A 59 8.71 14.74 17.86
C ARG A 59 7.31 14.34 18.32
N SER A 60 6.45 15.31 18.66
CA SER A 60 5.08 15.03 19.07
C SER A 60 4.18 14.58 17.91
N ALA A 61 4.46 15.00 16.68
CA ALA A 61 3.78 14.49 15.49
C ALA A 61 4.16 13.03 15.22
N ILE A 62 5.46 12.68 15.33
CA ILE A 62 5.93 11.29 15.18
C ILE A 62 5.34 10.37 16.25
N GLN A 63 5.28 10.84 17.50
CA GLN A 63 4.70 10.05 18.59
C GLN A 63 3.25 9.63 18.31
N LYS A 64 2.44 10.47 17.66
CA LYS A 64 1.07 10.11 17.25
C LYS A 64 1.03 9.00 16.20
N HIS A 65 2.01 8.97 15.29
CA HIS A 65 2.14 7.92 14.28
C HIS A 65 2.53 6.60 14.92
N VAL A 66 3.47 6.62 15.85
CA VAL A 66 3.87 5.45 16.65
C VAL A 66 2.68 4.92 17.43
N GLU A 67 1.95 5.76 18.17
CA GLU A 67 0.76 5.32 18.93
C GLU A 67 -0.33 4.71 18.04
N THR A 68 -0.41 5.14 16.77
CA THR A 68 -1.34 4.56 15.80
C THR A 68 -0.90 3.17 15.37
N LEU A 69 0.40 2.97 15.13
CA LEU A 69 0.97 1.66 14.79
C LEU A 69 0.94 0.69 15.97
N GLU A 70 1.17 1.17 17.19
CA GLU A 70 1.04 0.36 18.42
C GLU A 70 -0.41 -0.10 18.63
N ARG A 71 -1.39 0.81 18.49
CA ARG A 71 -2.83 0.47 18.58
C ARG A 71 -3.29 -0.53 17.53
N ALA A 72 -2.60 -0.61 16.40
CA ALA A 72 -2.87 -1.56 15.33
C ALA A 72 -2.04 -2.84 15.41
N GLU A 73 -1.34 -3.07 16.54
CA GLU A 73 -0.48 -4.24 16.78
C GLU A 73 0.64 -4.41 15.75
N VAL A 74 1.08 -3.33 15.09
CA VAL A 74 2.14 -3.35 14.08
C VAL A 74 3.52 -3.20 14.73
N MET A 75 3.59 -2.47 15.84
CA MET A 75 4.82 -2.28 16.61
C MET A 75 4.53 -2.26 18.11
N TYR A 76 5.59 -2.37 18.91
CA TYR A 76 5.50 -2.33 20.37
C TYR A 76 6.76 -1.73 20.99
N ARG A 77 6.67 -1.36 22.27
CA ARG A 77 7.82 -0.96 23.08
C ARG A 77 8.32 -2.15 23.92
N PRO A 78 9.50 -2.71 23.62
CA PRO A 78 10.07 -3.78 24.43
C PRO A 78 10.61 -3.25 25.77
N GLU A 79 10.31 -3.93 26.87
CA GLU A 79 10.73 -3.51 28.22
C GLU A 79 12.21 -3.82 28.54
N GLU A 80 12.78 -4.87 27.93
CA GLU A 80 14.07 -5.44 28.35
C GLU A 80 15.21 -5.28 27.32
N SER A 81 14.91 -4.81 26.10
CA SER A 81 15.87 -4.86 24.97
C SER A 81 16.76 -3.62 24.81
N GLY A 82 16.52 -2.56 25.58
CA GLY A 82 17.17 -1.26 25.37
C GLY A 82 16.69 -0.50 24.12
N LYS A 83 15.88 -1.14 23.25
CA LYS A 83 15.26 -0.50 22.09
C LYS A 83 14.05 0.33 22.51
N THR A 84 13.85 1.45 21.83
CA THR A 84 12.67 2.30 22.10
C THR A 84 11.41 1.70 21.47
N TYR A 85 11.55 1.00 20.33
CA TYR A 85 10.47 0.36 19.59
C TYR A 85 10.98 -0.87 18.85
N ALA A 86 10.08 -1.83 18.59
CA ALA A 86 10.32 -3.01 17.76
C ALA A 86 9.05 -3.34 16.96
N LEU A 87 9.21 -3.95 15.79
CA LEU A 87 8.10 -4.44 14.98
C LEU A 87 7.53 -5.73 15.59
N THR A 88 6.20 -5.87 15.57
CA THR A 88 5.56 -7.17 15.80
C THR A 88 5.73 -8.05 14.55
N PRO A 89 5.36 -9.34 14.58
CA PRO A 89 5.31 -10.15 13.35
C PRO A 89 4.46 -9.53 12.23
N PHE A 90 3.38 -8.81 12.56
CA PHE A 90 2.55 -8.09 11.57
C PHE A 90 3.32 -6.92 10.96
N GLY A 91 4.00 -6.12 11.77
CA GLY A 91 4.85 -5.04 11.28
C GLY A 91 6.03 -5.52 10.47
N GLN A 92 6.65 -6.64 10.86
CA GLN A 92 7.74 -7.25 10.11
C GLN A 92 7.26 -7.70 8.73
N TYR A 93 6.11 -8.36 8.65
CA TYR A 93 5.53 -8.78 7.37
C TYR A 93 5.26 -7.58 6.45
N LEU A 94 4.57 -6.55 6.96
CA LEU A 94 4.22 -5.35 6.20
C LEU A 94 5.47 -4.55 5.78
N GLY A 95 6.42 -4.34 6.68
CA GLY A 95 7.67 -3.64 6.38
C GLY A 95 8.52 -4.41 5.38
N THR A 96 8.55 -5.74 5.46
CA THR A 96 9.27 -6.57 4.48
C THR A 96 8.63 -6.49 3.10
N LEU A 97 7.29 -6.46 3.01
CA LEU A 97 6.60 -6.21 1.76
C LEU A 97 6.98 -4.85 1.17
N LEU A 98 7.06 -3.81 2.00
CA LEU A 98 7.49 -2.47 1.56
C LEU A 98 8.95 -2.46 1.07
N VAL A 99 9.89 -3.06 1.81
CA VAL A 99 11.30 -3.12 1.39
C VAL A 99 11.47 -3.95 0.12
N ARG A 100 10.67 -5.01 -0.05
CA ARG A 100 10.79 -5.92 -1.18
C ARG A 100 10.16 -5.35 -2.45
N ASP A 101 8.96 -4.79 -2.35
CA ASP A 101 8.13 -4.43 -3.50
C ASP A 101 7.87 -2.92 -3.62
N GLY A 102 8.34 -2.11 -2.67
CA GLY A 102 8.08 -0.66 -2.61
C GLY A 102 8.49 0.08 -3.86
N ASP A 103 9.73 -0.10 -4.31
CA ASP A 103 10.24 0.54 -5.54
C ASP A 103 9.44 0.11 -6.77
N THR A 104 9.15 -1.18 -6.91
CA THR A 104 8.34 -1.72 -8.01
C THR A 104 6.93 -1.13 -8.01
N LEU A 105 6.30 -1.02 -6.85
CA LEU A 105 4.97 -0.43 -6.70
C LEU A 105 4.98 1.08 -7.02
N ASP A 106 6.00 1.81 -6.56
CA ASP A 106 6.17 3.23 -6.83
C ASP A 106 6.34 3.49 -8.35
N GLU A 107 7.22 2.73 -9.00
CA GLU A 107 7.44 2.80 -10.45
C GLU A 107 6.19 2.40 -11.25
N ALA A 108 5.44 1.40 -10.80
CA ALA A 108 4.19 0.99 -11.42
C ALA A 108 3.12 2.09 -11.34
N MET A 109 2.98 2.73 -10.17
CA MET A 109 2.04 3.82 -9.95
C MET A 109 2.42 5.05 -10.80
N HIS A 110 3.71 5.42 -10.85
CA HIS A 110 4.18 6.52 -11.67
C HIS A 110 3.92 6.29 -13.16
N ARG A 111 4.16 5.08 -13.69
CA ARG A 111 3.82 4.74 -15.08
C ARG A 111 2.32 4.86 -15.36
N ALA A 112 1.47 4.46 -14.42
CA ALA A 112 0.03 4.61 -14.58
C ALA A 112 -0.37 6.10 -14.67
N ASP A 113 0.25 6.97 -13.89
CA ASP A 113 0.02 8.42 -13.94
C ASP A 113 0.54 9.04 -15.26
N GLU A 114 1.73 8.62 -15.73
CA GLU A 114 2.27 9.05 -17.03
C GLU A 114 1.35 8.67 -18.20
N ALA A 115 0.82 7.44 -18.19
CA ALA A 115 -0.12 6.97 -19.22
C ALA A 115 -1.47 7.68 -19.17
N GLU A 116 -1.91 8.12 -17.99
CA GLU A 116 -3.10 8.97 -17.87
C GLU A 116 -2.86 10.33 -18.54
N ASN A 117 -1.72 10.97 -18.27
CA ASN A 117 -1.36 12.24 -18.90
C ASN A 117 -1.24 12.10 -20.43
N GLU A 118 -0.61 11.02 -20.93
CA GLU A 118 -0.52 10.76 -22.37
C GLU A 118 -1.91 10.59 -23.00
N ALA A 119 -2.81 9.86 -22.34
CA ALA A 119 -4.18 9.71 -22.79
C ALA A 119 -4.96 11.03 -22.76
N GLU A 120 -4.79 11.86 -21.73
CA GLU A 120 -5.41 13.19 -21.68
C GLU A 120 -4.95 14.09 -22.83
N GLU A 121 -3.66 14.05 -23.18
CA GLU A 121 -3.12 14.77 -24.33
C GLU A 121 -3.68 14.25 -25.65
N GLU A 122 -3.82 12.94 -25.82
CA GLU A 122 -4.38 12.30 -27.02
C GLU A 122 -5.81 12.78 -27.30
N PHE A 123 -6.63 12.91 -26.25
CA PHE A 123 -8.04 13.30 -26.38
C PHE A 123 -8.31 14.80 -26.26
N ALA A 124 -7.31 15.64 -25.99
CA ALA A 124 -7.49 17.07 -25.69
C ALA A 124 -8.33 17.85 -26.73
N ASP A 125 -8.18 17.51 -28.01
CA ASP A 125 -8.87 18.17 -29.13
C ASP A 125 -10.10 17.39 -29.66
N VAL A 126 -10.46 16.28 -29.02
CA VAL A 126 -11.59 15.45 -29.46
C VAL A 126 -12.88 16.02 -28.86
N PRO A 127 -13.93 16.30 -29.68
CA PRO A 127 -15.17 16.93 -29.22
C PRO A 127 -16.08 15.93 -28.48
N LEU A 128 -15.62 15.49 -27.30
CA LEU A 128 -16.35 14.64 -26.37
C LEU A 128 -16.90 15.49 -25.21
N GLY A 129 -18.00 15.04 -24.61
CA GLY A 129 -18.43 15.57 -23.32
C GLY A 129 -17.59 14.99 -22.17
N ASP A 130 -17.49 15.70 -21.04
CA ASP A 130 -16.61 15.37 -19.90
C ASP A 130 -16.67 13.90 -19.45
N ALA A 131 -17.87 13.32 -19.36
CA ALA A 131 -18.03 11.93 -18.94
C ALA A 131 -17.47 10.93 -19.97
N ALA A 132 -17.64 11.24 -21.27
CA ALA A 132 -17.09 10.42 -22.35
C ALA A 132 -15.56 10.59 -22.44
N MET A 133 -15.07 11.81 -22.20
CA MET A 133 -13.63 12.12 -22.11
C MET A 133 -12.96 11.30 -21.00
N LYS A 134 -13.46 11.40 -19.76
CA LYS A 134 -12.92 10.65 -18.61
C LYS A 134 -12.89 9.14 -18.86
N LYS A 135 -13.94 8.62 -19.49
CA LYS A 135 -14.01 7.19 -19.83
C LYS A 135 -12.95 6.81 -20.87
N ALA A 136 -12.80 7.61 -21.94
CA ALA A 136 -11.82 7.35 -23.00
C ALA A 136 -10.38 7.41 -22.47
N VAL A 137 -10.07 8.41 -21.64
CA VAL A 137 -8.77 8.52 -20.95
C VAL A 137 -8.49 7.30 -20.08
N ALA A 138 -9.48 6.88 -19.27
CA ALA A 138 -9.32 5.72 -18.39
C ALA A 138 -9.11 4.40 -19.17
N GLU A 139 -9.86 4.17 -20.24
CA GLU A 139 -9.66 3.00 -21.11
C GLU A 139 -8.28 3.03 -21.76
N ARG A 140 -7.87 4.18 -22.31
CA ARG A 140 -6.59 4.35 -22.98
C ARG A 140 -5.39 4.20 -22.06
N LYS A 141 -5.46 4.76 -20.83
CA LYS A 141 -4.47 4.56 -19.77
C LYS A 141 -4.14 3.08 -19.61
N TRP A 142 -5.17 2.23 -19.44
CA TRP A 142 -4.96 0.81 -19.20
C TRP A 142 -4.52 0.04 -20.46
N GLU A 143 -4.84 0.50 -21.66
CA GLU A 143 -4.25 -0.05 -22.90
C GLU A 143 -2.74 0.23 -23.01
N LEU A 144 -2.29 1.40 -22.54
CA LEU A 144 -0.89 1.82 -22.60
C LEU A 144 0.01 1.03 -21.63
N VAL A 145 -0.50 0.68 -20.44
CA VAL A 145 0.31 0.08 -19.37
C VAL A 145 -0.14 -1.30 -18.91
N GLY A 146 -1.34 -1.76 -19.29
CA GLY A 146 -2.02 -2.94 -18.72
C GLY A 146 -1.19 -4.21 -18.77
N ASP A 147 -0.81 -4.66 -19.98
CA ASP A 147 -0.09 -5.93 -20.16
C ASP A 147 1.26 -5.95 -19.41
N ASN A 148 1.99 -4.83 -19.44
CA ASN A 148 3.30 -4.71 -18.80
C ASN A 148 3.20 -4.71 -17.27
N LEU A 149 2.22 -3.97 -16.71
CA LEU A 149 2.01 -3.92 -15.27
C LEU A 149 1.47 -5.24 -14.73
N GLU A 150 0.59 -5.92 -15.47
CA GLU A 150 0.06 -7.22 -15.07
C GLU A 150 1.17 -8.26 -14.97
N GLU A 151 2.06 -8.33 -15.96
CA GLU A 151 3.20 -9.27 -15.96
C GLU A 151 4.14 -8.99 -14.77
N GLU A 152 4.51 -7.73 -14.57
CA GLU A 152 5.43 -7.31 -13.52
C GLU A 152 4.87 -7.60 -12.12
N LEU A 153 3.64 -7.17 -11.84
CA LEU A 153 3.03 -7.33 -10.52
C LEU A 153 2.64 -8.80 -10.23
N THR A 154 2.20 -9.56 -11.24
CA THR A 154 1.85 -10.97 -11.08
C THR A 154 3.08 -11.84 -10.85
N GLY A 155 4.22 -11.51 -11.48
CA GLY A 155 5.50 -12.16 -11.20
C GLY A 155 5.86 -12.07 -9.72
N ARG A 156 5.66 -10.91 -9.09
CA ARG A 156 5.93 -10.69 -7.66
C ARG A 156 5.01 -11.48 -6.74
N ILE A 157 3.75 -11.66 -7.12
CA ILE A 157 2.79 -12.47 -6.36
C ILE A 157 3.21 -13.95 -6.40
N SER A 158 3.66 -14.44 -7.55
CA SER A 158 4.06 -15.84 -7.72
C SER A 158 5.30 -16.18 -6.86
N ASP A 159 6.24 -15.25 -6.72
CA ASP A 159 7.41 -15.40 -5.83
C ASP A 159 7.04 -15.53 -4.34
N ILE A 160 5.84 -15.08 -3.92
CA ILE A 160 5.34 -15.22 -2.54
C ILE A 160 4.89 -16.66 -2.26
N ASP A 161 4.27 -17.31 -3.24
CA ASP A 161 3.72 -18.66 -3.07
C ASP A 161 4.81 -19.74 -3.10
N GLU A 162 5.94 -19.50 -3.79
CA GLU A 162 7.07 -20.44 -3.84
C GLU A 162 7.95 -20.43 -2.58
N GLN A 163 7.81 -19.43 -1.71
CA GLN A 163 8.55 -19.31 -0.45
C GLN A 163 7.80 -19.88 0.78
N ARG A 164 6.61 -20.48 0.57
CA ARG A 164 5.80 -21.14 1.60
C ARG A 164 5.99 -22.66 1.61
#